data_AF-A0A6C2UCR4-F1
#
_entry.id   AF-A0A6C2UCR4-F1
#
_cell.length_a   1.000
_cell.length_b   1.000
_cell.length_c   1.000
_cell.angle_alpha   90.00
_cell.angle_beta   90.00
_cell.angle_gamma   90.00
#
_symmetry.space_group_name_H-M   'P 1'
#
loop_
_entity.id
_entity.type
_entity.pdbx_description
1 polymer ?
#
loop_
_entity_poly.entity_id
_entity_poly.type
_entity_poly.pdbx_seq_one_letter_code
_entity_poly.pdbx_strand_id
1 'polypeptide(L)'
;MTPSKWILPTGAIGIVSKAGRYGGTFAHKDIAFAFASLVSVEFRLYLIKEFQRLKEIEQKQLGWDIRRNLAKINYRIHTDAVQANLIPPELTPQQISFVYANEADVLNTALFGMPAK
;
A
#
# COMPACT_ATOMS: atom_id res chain seq x y z
N MET A 1 31.25 -23.36 27.08
CA MET A 1 31.93 -22.11 26.64
C MET A 1 31.03 -20.94 27.03
N THR A 2 31.53 -19.90 27.69
CA THR A 2 30.69 -18.73 28.05
C THR A 2 30.57 -17.76 26.87
N PRO A 3 29.48 -16.97 26.76
CA PRO A 3 29.33 -16.00 25.68
C PRO A 3 30.53 -15.06 25.53
N SER A 4 31.06 -14.52 26.63
CA SER A 4 32.27 -13.69 26.61
C SER A 4 33.50 -14.41 26.04
N LYS A 5 33.69 -15.70 26.36
CA LYS A 5 34.79 -16.53 25.86
C LYS A 5 34.64 -16.91 24.39
N TRP A 6 33.45 -16.80 23.82
CA TRP A 6 33.20 -17.00 22.39
C TRP A 6 33.32 -15.70 21.60
N ILE A 7 32.81 -14.58 22.13
CA ILE A 7 32.84 -13.25 21.49
C ILE A 7 34.27 -12.78 21.24
N LEU A 8 35.18 -12.92 22.24
CA LEU A 8 36.57 -12.48 22.14
C LEU A 8 37.35 -13.11 20.96
N PRO A 9 37.43 -14.44 20.83
CA PRO A 9 38.21 -15.08 19.77
C PRO A 9 37.55 -14.97 18.39
N THR A 10 36.22 -14.85 18.33
CA THR A 10 35.48 -14.77 17.06
C THR A 10 35.36 -13.34 16.51
N GLY A 11 35.63 -12.32 17.33
CA GLY A 11 35.40 -10.94 16.95
C GLY A 11 33.92 -10.65 16.68
N ALA A 12 33.00 -11.35 17.34
CA ALA A 12 31.57 -11.27 17.06
C ALA A 12 31.04 -9.84 17.25
N ILE A 13 30.47 -9.29 16.17
CA ILE A 13 29.86 -7.95 16.16
C ILE A 13 28.38 -8.08 16.55
N GLY A 14 27.90 -7.16 17.38
CA GLY A 14 26.48 -7.08 17.74
C GLY A 14 26.04 -8.04 18.84
N ILE A 15 26.97 -8.68 19.56
CA ILE A 15 26.69 -9.47 20.78
C ILE A 15 27.56 -8.92 21.92
N VAL A 16 26.94 -8.67 23.07
CA VAL A 16 27.61 -8.11 24.26
C VAL A 16 27.24 -8.94 25.47
N SER A 17 28.23 -9.40 26.24
CA SER A 17 28.00 -10.12 27.49
C SER A 17 28.55 -9.32 28.66
N LYS A 18 27.68 -8.98 29.62
CA LYS A 18 28.03 -8.24 30.84
C LYS A 18 27.85 -9.13 32.07
N ALA A 19 28.80 -9.09 33.00
CA ALA A 19 28.69 -9.75 34.30
C ALA A 19 28.11 -8.81 35.37
N GLY A 20 27.55 -9.36 36.45
CA GLY A 20 27.03 -8.61 37.60
C GLY A 20 25.52 -8.70 37.80
N ARG A 21 24.99 -7.95 38.77
CA ARG A 21 23.57 -8.00 39.21
C ARG A 21 22.56 -7.58 38.13
N TYR A 22 23.02 -6.86 37.11
CA TYR A 22 22.26 -6.50 35.89
C TYR A 22 22.98 -7.01 34.63
N GLY A 23 23.76 -8.08 34.79
CA GLY A 23 24.46 -8.76 33.73
C GLY A 23 23.51 -9.57 32.85
N GLY A 24 24.01 -9.95 31.69
CA GLY A 24 23.25 -10.67 30.68
C GLY A 24 24.01 -10.71 29.36
N THR A 25 23.53 -11.54 28.44
CA THR A 25 23.99 -11.53 27.05
C THR A 25 22.93 -10.84 26.21
N PHE A 26 23.34 -9.75 25.58
CA PHE A 26 22.52 -8.90 24.75
C PHE A 26 23.00 -9.04 23.31
N ALA A 27 22.09 -8.89 22.36
CA ALA A 27 22.43 -8.93 20.95
C ALA A 27 21.63 -7.87 20.18
N HIS A 28 22.14 -7.48 19.01
CA HIS A 28 21.36 -6.70 18.05
C HIS A 28 20.03 -7.41 17.78
N LYS A 29 18.95 -6.64 17.59
CA LYS A 29 17.57 -7.17 17.47
C LYS A 29 17.46 -8.30 16.44
N ASP A 30 18.16 -8.20 15.31
CA ASP A 30 18.09 -9.21 14.25
C ASP A 30 18.76 -10.53 14.66
N ILE A 31 19.89 -10.45 15.36
CA ILE A 31 20.60 -11.61 15.92
C ILE A 31 19.74 -12.26 17.01
N ALA A 32 19.15 -11.44 17.89
CA ALA A 32 18.26 -11.91 18.94
C ALA A 32 17.01 -12.61 18.36
N PHE A 33 16.40 -12.04 17.33
CA PHE A 33 15.24 -12.63 16.66
C PHE A 33 15.57 -13.92 15.93
N ALA A 34 16.71 -13.98 15.23
CA ALA A 34 17.16 -15.22 14.59
C ALA A 34 17.40 -16.32 15.64
N PHE A 35 18.11 -16.00 16.72
CA PHE A 35 18.34 -16.93 17.83
C PHE A 35 17.03 -17.40 18.47
N ALA A 36 16.13 -16.47 18.83
CA ALA A 36 14.85 -16.81 19.43
C ALA A 36 13.97 -17.66 18.50
N SER A 37 14.03 -17.41 17.19
CA SER A 37 13.30 -18.19 16.18
C SER A 37 13.84 -19.60 15.99
N LEU A 38 15.14 -19.82 16.23
CA LEU A 38 15.76 -21.14 16.22
C LEU A 38 15.40 -21.94 17.48
N VAL A 39 15.32 -21.26 18.63
CA VAL A 39 15.07 -21.90 19.92
C VAL A 39 13.57 -22.15 20.16
N SER A 40 12.70 -21.23 19.72
CA SER A 40 11.25 -21.29 19.95
C SER A 40 10.48 -21.27 18.63
N VAL A 41 9.84 -22.40 18.34
CA VAL A 41 8.93 -22.55 17.21
C VAL A 41 7.73 -21.60 17.34
N GLU A 42 7.24 -21.37 18.55
CA GLU A 42 6.14 -20.44 18.83
C GLU A 42 6.51 -19.00 18.48
N PHE A 43 7.70 -18.56 18.89
CA PHE A 43 8.21 -17.23 18.58
C PHE A 43 8.36 -17.04 17.07
N ARG A 44 8.92 -18.03 16.38
CA ARG A 44 9.05 -18.02 14.93
C ARG A 44 7.68 -17.93 14.23
N LEU A 45 6.70 -18.71 14.69
CA LEU A 45 5.35 -18.70 14.13
C LEU A 45 4.66 -17.34 14.38
N TYR A 46 4.89 -16.72 15.53
CA TYR A 46 4.42 -15.36 15.81
C TYR A 46 5.01 -14.34 14.83
N LEU A 47 6.32 -14.37 14.57
CA LEU A 47 6.95 -13.49 13.58
C LEU A 47 6.37 -13.67 12.17
N ILE A 48 6.12 -14.91 11.74
CA ILE A 48 5.52 -15.20 10.44
C ILE A 48 4.11 -14.60 10.35
N LYS A 49 3.28 -14.83 11.36
CA LYS A 49 1.91 -14.29 11.41
C LYS A 49 1.90 -12.76 11.41
N GLU A 50 2.79 -12.16 12.18
CA GLU A 50 2.88 -10.70 12.28
C GLU A 50 3.35 -10.08 10.96
N PHE A 51 4.32 -10.71 10.28
CA PHE A 51 4.72 -10.30 8.94
C PHE A 51 3.57 -10.38 7.93
N GLN A 52 2.81 -11.49 7.92
CA GLN A 52 1.63 -11.63 7.06
C GLN A 52 0.60 -10.54 7.34
N ARG A 53 0.31 -10.25 8.62
CA ARG A 53 -0.61 -9.19 9.03
C ARG A 53 -0.18 -7.82 8.48
N LEU A 54 1.11 -7.48 8.57
CA LEU A 54 1.65 -6.24 8.01
C LEU A 54 1.52 -6.17 6.49
N LYS A 55 1.80 -7.27 5.78
CA LYS A 55 1.63 -7.34 4.32
C LYS A 55 0.18 -7.16 3.89
N GLU A 56 -0.78 -7.74 4.61
CA GLU A 56 -2.21 -7.56 4.32
C GLU A 56 -2.67 -6.11 4.50
N ILE A 57 -2.16 -5.43 5.53
CA ILE A 57 -2.47 -4.01 5.77
C ILE A 57 -1.90 -3.15 4.65
N GLU A 58 -0.64 -3.37 4.28
CA GLU A 58 0.03 -2.66 3.19
C GLU A 58 -0.69 -2.86 1.84
N GLN A 59 -1.11 -4.10 1.54
CA GLN A 59 -1.84 -4.41 0.32
C GLN A 59 -3.20 -3.71 0.25
N LYS A 60 -3.93 -3.60 1.37
CA LYS A 60 -5.21 -2.88 1.43
C LYS A 60 -5.04 -1.39 1.11
N GLN A 61 -3.99 -0.76 1.62
CA GLN A 61 -3.69 0.64 1.35
C GLN A 61 -3.37 0.84 -0.14
N LEU A 62 -2.44 0.05 -0.68
CA LEU A 62 -2.05 0.13 -2.09
C LEU A 62 -3.23 -0.13 -3.05
N GLY A 63 -4.05 -1.14 -2.75
CA GLY A 63 -5.21 -1.47 -3.57
C GLY A 63 -6.25 -0.35 -3.61
N TRP A 64 -6.43 0.37 -2.50
CA TRP A 64 -7.35 1.51 -2.43
C TRP A 64 -6.85 2.70 -3.25
N ASP A 65 -5.56 3.03 -3.15
CA ASP A 65 -4.94 4.13 -3.91
C ASP A 65 -4.95 3.85 -5.42
N ILE A 66 -4.65 2.61 -5.84
CA ILE A 66 -4.67 2.22 -7.25
C ILE A 66 -6.07 2.36 -7.85
N ARG A 67 -7.11 1.85 -7.16
CA ARG A 67 -8.50 1.93 -7.63
C ARG A 67 -8.95 3.38 -7.78
N ARG A 68 -8.59 4.24 -6.83
CA ARG A 68 -8.93 5.67 -6.86
C ARG A 68 -8.23 6.40 -8.01
N ASN A 69 -6.94 6.13 -8.21
CA ASN A 69 -6.18 6.73 -9.29
C ASN A 69 -6.67 6.27 -10.67
N LEU A 70 -6.98 4.97 -10.82
CA LEU A 70 -7.54 4.43 -12.06
C LEU A 70 -8.90 5.04 -12.38
N ALA A 71 -9.80 5.16 -11.39
CA ALA A 71 -11.10 5.80 -11.58
C ALA A 71 -10.96 7.27 -12.02
N LYS A 72 -10.02 8.03 -11.43
CA LYS A 72 -9.76 9.43 -11.80
C LYS A 72 -9.21 9.57 -13.22
N ILE A 73 -8.28 8.69 -13.60
CA ILE A 73 -7.72 8.65 -14.96
C ILE A 73 -8.81 8.31 -15.97
N ASN A 74 -9.62 7.28 -15.69
CA ASN A 74 -10.71 6.87 -16.57
C ASN A 74 -11.74 7.99 -16.74
N TYR A 75 -12.16 8.65 -15.66
CA TYR A 75 -13.08 9.77 -15.76
C TYR A 75 -12.54 10.86 -16.69
N ARG A 76 -11.26 11.24 -16.55
CA ARG A 76 -10.65 12.24 -17.43
C ARG A 76 -10.56 11.78 -18.89
N ILE A 77 -10.13 10.54 -19.15
CA ILE A 77 -10.08 9.99 -20.50
C ILE A 77 -11.47 9.98 -21.14
N HIS A 78 -12.50 9.61 -20.38
CA HIS A 78 -13.87 9.62 -20.87
C HIS A 78 -14.38 11.04 -21.15
N THR A 79 -14.17 11.99 -20.24
CA THR A 79 -14.54 13.41 -20.46
C THR A 79 -13.81 13.99 -21.68
N ASP A 80 -12.50 13.76 -21.80
CA ASP A 80 -11.70 14.25 -22.93
C ASP A 80 -12.18 13.63 -24.25
N ALA A 81 -12.51 12.33 -24.26
CA ALA A 81 -13.03 11.65 -25.44
C ALA A 81 -14.43 12.13 -25.85
N VAL A 82 -15.31 12.43 -24.88
CA VAL A 82 -16.62 13.05 -25.11
C VAL A 82 -16.45 14.45 -25.68
N GLN A 83 -15.57 15.26 -25.09
CA GLN A 83 -15.29 16.61 -25.57
C GLN A 83 -14.74 16.62 -27.00
N ALA A 84 -13.85 15.70 -27.34
CA ALA A 84 -13.20 15.65 -28.64
C ALA A 84 -14.08 15.06 -29.77
N ASN A 85 -14.94 14.08 -29.45
CA ASN A 85 -15.63 13.30 -30.49
C ASN A 85 -17.16 13.42 -30.47
N LEU A 86 -17.77 13.82 -29.35
CA LEU A 86 -19.22 13.86 -29.18
C LEU A 86 -19.80 15.27 -29.07
N ILE A 87 -18.98 16.30 -28.78
CA ILE A 87 -19.41 17.71 -28.80
C ILE A 87 -19.19 18.27 -30.21
N PRO A 88 -20.26 18.63 -30.96
CA PRO A 88 -20.11 19.30 -32.23
C PRO A 88 -19.50 20.71 -32.03
N PRO A 89 -18.61 21.18 -32.92
CA PRO A 89 -17.99 22.51 -32.83
C PRO A 89 -18.96 23.70 -32.98
N GLU A 90 -20.26 23.46 -33.13
CA GLU A 90 -21.27 24.48 -33.45
C GLU A 90 -22.09 24.97 -32.23
N LEU A 91 -21.82 24.50 -31.01
CA LEU A 91 -22.60 24.91 -29.84
C LEU A 91 -22.05 26.21 -29.22
N THR A 92 -22.95 27.19 -29.06
CA THR A 92 -22.62 28.50 -28.49
C THR A 92 -22.35 28.43 -26.98
N PRO A 93 -21.52 29.32 -26.39
CA PRO A 93 -21.17 29.31 -24.96
C PRO A 93 -22.36 29.29 -23.99
N GLN A 94 -23.51 29.83 -24.41
CA GLN A 94 -24.76 29.84 -23.63
C GLN A 94 -25.47 28.48 -23.62
N GLN A 95 -25.36 27.68 -24.69
CA GLN A 95 -25.86 26.30 -24.74
C GLN A 95 -24.95 25.36 -23.94
N ILE A 96 -23.64 25.60 -23.99
CA ILE A 96 -22.64 24.86 -23.22
C ILE A 96 -22.93 24.95 -21.70
N SER A 97 -23.34 26.13 -21.19
CA SER A 97 -23.74 26.32 -19.78
C SER A 97 -24.98 25.50 -19.35
N PHE A 98 -25.91 25.22 -20.26
CA PHE A 98 -27.07 24.35 -19.97
C PHE A 98 -26.72 22.86 -20.12
N VAL A 99 -25.78 22.54 -21.00
CA VAL A 99 -25.31 21.16 -21.29
C VAL A 99 -24.46 20.58 -20.15
N TYR A 100 -23.78 21.42 -19.36
CA TYR A 100 -22.96 20.96 -18.22
C TYR A 100 -23.74 20.58 -16.95
N ALA A 101 -25.05 20.81 -16.89
CA ALA A 101 -25.82 20.45 -15.71
C ALA A 101 -26.00 18.93 -15.54
N ASN A 102 -25.86 18.14 -16.61
CA ASN A 102 -26.04 16.70 -16.51
C ASN A 102 -25.22 15.93 -17.56
N GLU A 103 -23.91 15.88 -17.35
CA GLU A 103 -22.96 15.10 -18.17
C GLU A 103 -23.39 13.61 -18.31
N ALA A 104 -24.09 13.08 -17.30
CA ALA A 104 -24.66 11.74 -17.31
C ALA A 104 -25.88 11.59 -18.25
N ASP A 105 -26.74 12.61 -18.34
CA ASP A 105 -27.91 12.59 -19.24
C ASP A 105 -27.50 12.66 -20.70
N VAL A 106 -26.49 13.47 -21.01
CA VAL A 106 -25.98 13.61 -22.38
C VAL A 106 -25.36 12.29 -22.84
N LEU A 107 -24.65 11.58 -21.95
CA LEU A 107 -24.10 10.26 -22.23
C LEU A 107 -25.21 9.23 -22.54
N ASN A 108 -26.28 9.21 -21.75
CA ASN A 108 -27.41 8.30 -21.97
C ASN A 108 -28.20 8.62 -23.24
N THR A 109 -28.35 9.91 -23.56
CA THR A 109 -29.06 10.33 -24.76
C THR A 109 -28.25 10.02 -26.02
N ALA A 110 -26.92 10.19 -25.98
CA ALA A 110 -26.04 9.88 -27.10
C ALA A 110 -25.89 8.36 -27.36
N LEU A 111 -25.90 7.54 -26.30
CA LEU A 111 -25.73 6.09 -26.41
C LEU A 111 -27.05 5.33 -26.62
N PHE A 112 -28.14 5.80 -26.03
CA PHE A 112 -29.42 5.07 -25.98
C PHE A 112 -30.63 5.87 -26.48
N GLY A 113 -30.44 7.13 -26.92
CA GLY A 113 -31.53 7.96 -27.45
C GLY A 113 -32.58 8.38 -26.43
N MET A 114 -32.33 8.19 -25.13
CA MET A 114 -33.25 8.52 -24.04
C MET A 114 -32.51 9.27 -22.92
N PRO A 115 -33.11 10.32 -22.33
CA PRO A 115 -32.52 11.01 -21.20
C PRO A 115 -32.46 10.09 -19.97
N ALA A 116 -31.40 10.18 -19.17
CA ALA A 116 -31.37 9.47 -17.89
C ALA A 116 -32.42 10.11 -16.98
N LYS A 117 -33.22 9.28 -16.31
CA LYS A 117 -34.13 9.68 -15.26
C LYS A 117 -33.73 8.98 -13.98
#